data_AF-A0A093QSJ0-F1
#
_entry.id   AF-A0A093QSJ0-F1
#
_cell.length_a   1.000
_cell.length_b   1.000
_cell.length_c   1.000
_cell.angle_alpha   90.00
_cell.angle_beta   90.00
_cell.angle_gamma   90.00
#
_symmetry.space_group_name_H-M   'P 1'
#
loop_
_entity.id
_entity.type
_entity.pdbx_description
1 polymer ?
#
loop_
_entity_poly.entity_id
_entity_poly.type
_entity_poly.pdbx_seq_one_letter_code
_entity_poly.pdbx_strand_id
1 'polypeptide(L)'
;EWNSTVEQLESEAFRILLSEDYTEKEQLKLSNQKICLLREEVCFHMEERKALLQEANDFFHAADKVDAFFFLQVLDGLEGIENYRKISNSEGLRFPTLTTKYEELQEAIKGCTVTTMQKGQTLVNKADSHSSWVTGIQKMMEYVQKKVDQLIRQCPDYKEL
;
A
#
# COMPACT_ATOMS: atom_id res chain seq x y z
N GLU A 1 1.34 -0.53 -27.84
CA GLU A 1 1.90 -1.28 -28.98
C GLU A 1 1.19 -2.62 -29.18
N TRP A 2 1.19 -3.55 -28.22
CA TRP A 2 0.60 -4.90 -28.37
C TRP A 2 -0.89 -4.95 -28.77
N ASN A 3 -1.78 -4.18 -28.13
CA ASN A 3 -3.21 -4.18 -28.49
C ASN A 3 -3.45 -3.79 -29.97
N SER A 4 -2.71 -2.80 -30.46
CA SER A 4 -2.79 -2.37 -31.86
C SER A 4 -2.32 -3.46 -32.81
N THR A 5 -1.30 -4.24 -32.43
CA THR A 5 -0.87 -5.40 -33.22
C THR A 5 -1.94 -6.48 -33.30
N VAL A 6 -2.65 -6.76 -32.20
CA VAL A 6 -3.76 -7.74 -32.22
C VAL A 6 -4.91 -7.24 -33.09
N GLU A 7 -5.29 -5.97 -33.00
CA GLU A 7 -6.33 -5.36 -33.86
C GLU A 7 -5.96 -5.44 -35.35
N GLN A 8 -4.69 -5.19 -35.68
CA GLN A 8 -4.18 -5.33 -37.05
C GLN A 8 -4.29 -6.79 -37.52
N LEU A 9 -3.87 -7.75 -36.71
CA LEU A 9 -3.97 -9.18 -37.04
C LEU A 9 -5.42 -9.63 -37.20
N GLU A 10 -6.33 -9.15 -36.36
CA GLU A 10 -7.76 -9.43 -36.47
C GLU A 10 -8.34 -8.88 -37.79
N SER A 11 -7.97 -7.65 -38.15
CA SER A 11 -8.41 -7.02 -39.40
C SER A 11 -7.87 -7.74 -40.64
N GLU A 12 -6.61 -8.21 -40.57
CA GLU A 12 -5.95 -8.95 -41.63
C GLU A 12 -6.56 -10.34 -41.80
N ALA A 13 -6.78 -11.06 -40.69
CA ALA A 13 -7.45 -12.35 -40.70
C ALA A 13 -8.86 -12.23 -41.29
N PHE A 14 -9.60 -11.19 -40.92
CA PHE A 14 -10.92 -10.91 -41.49
C PHE A 14 -10.85 -10.69 -43.02
N ARG A 15 -9.88 -9.90 -43.49
CA ARG A 15 -9.67 -9.66 -44.93
C ARG A 15 -9.35 -10.94 -45.69
N ILE A 16 -8.49 -11.80 -45.14
CA ILE A 16 -8.12 -13.08 -45.78
C ILE A 16 -9.32 -14.05 -45.80
N LEU A 17 -10.13 -14.09 -44.74
CA LEU A 17 -11.30 -14.96 -44.67
C LEU A 17 -12.37 -14.63 -45.72
N LEU A 18 -12.45 -13.36 -46.14
CA LEU A 18 -13.32 -12.90 -47.24
C LEU A 18 -12.80 -13.27 -48.64
N SER A 19 -11.50 -13.57 -48.79
CA SER A 19 -10.94 -14.01 -50.07
C SER A 19 -11.41 -15.42 -50.42
N GLU A 20 -11.85 -15.65 -51.66
CA GLU A 20 -12.32 -16.96 -52.12
C GLU A 20 -11.19 -17.98 -52.24
N ASP A 21 -9.97 -17.55 -52.58
CA ASP A 21 -8.84 -18.40 -52.95
C ASP A 21 -8.07 -18.99 -51.75
N TYR A 22 -8.36 -18.54 -50.53
CA TYR A 22 -7.67 -19.02 -49.34
C TYR A 22 -8.19 -20.40 -48.91
N THR A 23 -7.31 -21.39 -48.85
CA THR A 23 -7.64 -22.80 -48.63
C THR A 23 -7.71 -23.21 -47.16
N GLU A 24 -7.05 -22.48 -46.26
CA GLU A 24 -6.89 -22.83 -44.84
C GLU A 24 -7.82 -22.02 -43.90
N LYS A 25 -9.01 -21.63 -44.38
CA LYS A 25 -9.93 -20.73 -43.67
C LYS A 25 -10.26 -21.14 -42.25
N GLU A 26 -10.48 -22.43 -41.99
CA GLU A 26 -10.82 -22.92 -40.64
C GLU A 26 -9.65 -22.79 -39.65
N GLN A 27 -8.43 -23.05 -40.08
CA GLN A 27 -7.24 -22.86 -39.24
C GLN A 27 -7.06 -21.37 -38.90
N LEU A 28 -7.26 -20.48 -39.87
CA LEU A 28 -7.18 -19.04 -39.65
C LEU A 28 -8.28 -18.55 -38.69
N LYS A 29 -9.53 -19.04 -38.80
CA LYS A 29 -10.60 -18.73 -37.85
C LYS A 29 -10.23 -19.14 -36.42
N LEU A 30 -9.75 -20.37 -36.25
CA LEU A 30 -9.35 -20.88 -34.93
C LEU A 30 -8.19 -20.08 -34.35
N SER A 31 -7.18 -19.76 -35.17
CA SER A 31 -6.05 -18.93 -34.75
C SER A 31 -6.49 -17.51 -34.35
N ASN A 32 -7.41 -16.91 -35.12
CA ASN A 32 -7.95 -15.59 -34.83
C ASN A 32 -8.77 -15.59 -33.53
N GLN A 33 -9.63 -16.59 -33.33
CA GLN A 33 -10.36 -16.74 -32.06
C GLN A 33 -9.41 -16.89 -30.87
N LYS A 34 -8.34 -17.68 -31.03
CA LYS A 34 -7.35 -17.89 -29.98
C LYS A 34 -6.63 -16.60 -29.59
N ILE A 35 -6.23 -15.76 -30.56
CA ILE A 35 -5.57 -14.49 -30.23
C ILE A 35 -6.53 -13.50 -29.56
N CYS A 36 -7.82 -13.47 -29.95
CA CYS A 36 -8.83 -12.67 -29.25
C CYS A 36 -8.98 -13.09 -27.79
N LEU A 37 -9.12 -14.40 -27.53
CA LEU A 37 -9.26 -14.94 -26.17
C LEU A 37 -8.03 -14.65 -25.31
N LEU A 38 -6.83 -14.86 -25.87
CA LEU A 38 -5.59 -14.50 -25.17
C LEU A 38 -5.50 -13.01 -24.88
N ARG A 39 -6.03 -12.15 -25.77
CA ARG A 39 -6.08 -10.70 -25.52
C ARG A 39 -6.92 -10.39 -24.29
N GLU A 40 -8.10 -10.99 -24.20
CA GLU A 40 -9.01 -10.83 -23.07
C GLU A 40 -8.40 -11.33 -21.75
N GLU A 41 -7.80 -12.52 -21.77
CA GLU A 41 -7.16 -13.13 -20.59
C GLU A 41 -5.99 -12.27 -20.06
N VAL A 42 -5.13 -11.77 -20.96
CA VAL A 42 -4.02 -10.89 -20.58
C VAL A 42 -4.54 -9.56 -20.04
N CYS A 43 -5.55 -8.95 -20.67
CA CYS A 43 -6.15 -7.72 -20.17
C CYS A 43 -6.75 -7.91 -18.77
N PHE A 44 -7.46 -9.01 -18.55
CA PHE A 44 -8.00 -9.37 -17.24
C PHE A 44 -6.90 -9.47 -16.18
N HIS A 45 -5.85 -10.24 -16.43
CA HIS A 45 -4.75 -10.40 -15.50
C HIS A 45 -3.96 -9.10 -15.27
N MET A 46 -3.84 -8.23 -16.28
CA MET A 46 -3.20 -6.92 -16.11
C MET A 46 -4.00 -6.02 -15.16
N GLU A 47 -5.34 -6.00 -15.27
CA GLU A 47 -6.18 -5.24 -14.34
C GLU A 47 -6.19 -5.83 -12.93
N GLU A 48 -6.21 -7.17 -12.79
CA GLU A 48 -6.03 -7.83 -11.48
C GLU A 48 -4.69 -7.44 -10.84
N ARG A 49 -3.61 -7.51 -11.62
CA ARG A 49 -2.26 -7.13 -11.15
C ARG A 49 -2.20 -5.65 -10.76
N LYS A 50 -2.81 -4.77 -11.55
CA LYS A 50 -2.86 -3.33 -11.27
C LYS A 50 -3.62 -3.04 -9.98
N ALA A 51 -4.77 -3.69 -9.77
CA ALA A 51 -5.53 -3.56 -8.53
C ALA A 51 -4.70 -4.02 -7.32
N LEU A 52 -4.02 -5.16 -7.43
CA LEU A 52 -3.15 -5.68 -6.36
C LEU A 52 -1.97 -4.74 -6.06
N LEU A 53 -1.35 -4.16 -7.10
CA LEU A 53 -0.28 -3.18 -6.95
C LEU A 53 -0.78 -1.89 -6.28
N GLN A 54 -1.99 -1.43 -6.61
CA GLN A 54 -2.60 -0.27 -5.98
C GLN A 54 -2.86 -0.52 -4.49
N GLU A 55 -3.42 -1.68 -4.14
CA GLU A 55 -3.64 -2.06 -2.74
C GLU A 55 -2.33 -2.18 -1.96
N ALA A 56 -1.28 -2.74 -2.57
CA ALA A 56 0.05 -2.78 -1.98
C ALA A 56 0.62 -1.38 -1.75
N ASN A 57 0.51 -0.49 -2.75
CA ASN A 57 0.93 0.90 -2.62
C ASN A 57 0.17 1.63 -1.50
N ASP A 58 -1.15 1.42 -1.40
CA ASP A 58 -1.99 1.98 -0.36
C ASP A 58 -1.66 1.46 1.05
N PHE A 59 -1.15 0.23 1.15
CA PHE A 59 -0.60 -0.34 2.38
C PHE A 59 0.71 0.34 2.77
N PHE A 60 1.67 0.45 1.85
CA PHE A 60 2.96 1.07 2.14
C PHE A 60 2.81 2.56 2.48
N HIS A 61 1.92 3.29 1.80
CA HIS A 61 1.59 4.66 2.19
C HIS A 61 0.96 4.78 3.59
N ALA A 62 0.20 3.77 4.03
CA ALA A 62 -0.33 3.75 5.39
C ALA A 62 0.80 3.52 6.41
N ALA A 63 1.72 2.60 6.11
CA ALA A 63 2.92 2.36 6.92
C ALA A 63 3.82 3.60 7.02
N ASP A 64 4.05 4.30 5.89
CA ASP A 64 4.82 5.55 5.86
C ASP A 64 4.18 6.64 6.72
N LYS A 65 2.84 6.73 6.75
CA LYS A 65 2.14 7.67 7.65
C LYS A 65 2.40 7.34 9.11
N VAL A 66 2.35 6.06 9.49
CA VAL A 66 2.68 5.64 10.85
C VAL A 66 4.09 6.10 11.20
N ASP A 67 5.08 5.79 10.34
CA ASP A 67 6.48 6.20 10.53
C ASP A 67 6.65 7.73 10.61
N ALA A 68 5.93 8.49 9.78
CA ALA A 68 5.94 9.95 9.82
C ALA A 68 5.37 10.51 11.13
N PHE A 69 4.26 9.96 11.64
CA PHE A 69 3.72 10.36 12.94
C PHE A 69 4.67 10.03 14.09
N PHE A 70 5.39 8.91 14.00
CA PHE A 70 6.47 8.58 14.93
C PHE A 70 7.57 9.63 14.93
N PHE A 71 8.02 10.09 13.76
CA PHE A 71 9.01 11.16 13.68
C PHE A 71 8.50 12.48 14.27
N LEU A 72 7.25 12.85 13.99
CA LEU A 72 6.64 14.05 14.58
C LEU A 72 6.59 13.95 16.11
N GLN A 73 6.28 12.78 16.66
CA GLN A 73 6.22 12.59 18.10
C GLN A 73 7.60 12.71 18.77
N VAL A 74 8.64 12.18 18.14
CA VAL A 74 10.02 12.33 18.62
C VAL A 74 10.42 13.80 18.62
N LEU A 75 10.07 14.54 17.56
CA LEU A 75 10.37 15.98 17.46
C LEU A 75 9.60 16.78 18.51
N ASP A 76 8.29 16.55 18.68
CA ASP A 76 7.47 17.21 19.69
C ASP A 76 7.96 16.90 21.12
N GLY A 77 8.40 15.67 21.37
CA GLY A 77 9.01 15.28 22.65
C GLY A 77 10.35 16.00 22.92
N LEU A 78 11.22 16.12 21.90
CA LEU A 78 12.48 16.86 21.99
C LEU A 78 12.24 18.36 22.19
N GLU A 79 11.27 18.95 21.50
CA GLU A 79 10.86 20.34 21.71
C GLU A 79 10.30 20.54 23.13
N GLY A 80 9.53 19.57 23.63
CA GLY A 80 9.04 19.53 25.02
C GLY A 80 10.18 19.57 26.05
N ILE A 81 11.24 18.77 25.84
CA ILE A 81 12.43 18.75 26.73
C ILE A 81 13.19 20.08 26.67
N GLU A 82 13.38 20.65 25.48
CA GLU A 82 14.07 21.92 25.30
C GLU A 82 13.27 23.09 25.90
N ASN A 83 11.95 23.08 25.74
CA ASN A 83 11.05 24.05 26.37
C ASN A 83 11.02 23.88 27.89
N TYR A 84 11.02 22.65 28.41
CA TYR A 84 11.17 22.38 29.83
C TYR A 84 12.47 22.98 30.38
N ARG A 85 13.60 22.78 29.68
CA ARG A 85 14.90 23.36 30.06
C ARG A 85 14.91 24.90 30.02
N LYS A 86 14.16 25.53 29.11
CA LYS A 86 14.03 27.00 29.05
C LYS A 86 13.11 27.54 30.15
N ILE A 87 11.99 26.89 30.41
CA ILE A 87 10.99 27.28 31.42
C ILE A 87 11.48 26.95 32.84
N SER A 88 12.26 25.89 33.04
CA SER A 88 12.93 25.64 34.34
C SER A 88 13.92 26.75 34.69
N ASN A 89 14.33 27.56 33.71
CA ASN A 89 15.14 28.76 33.90
C ASN A 89 14.32 30.06 33.92
N SER A 90 13.00 30.03 33.64
CA SER A 90 12.11 31.19 33.69
C SER A 90 10.69 30.76 34.06
N GLU A 91 10.24 31.10 35.27
CA GLU A 91 8.93 30.76 35.83
C GLU A 91 7.76 30.71 34.83
N GLY A 92 7.06 29.57 34.81
CA GLY A 92 5.60 29.53 34.64
C GLY A 92 5.03 29.28 33.24
N LEU A 93 4.41 28.09 33.09
CA LEU A 93 3.23 27.78 32.26
C LEU A 93 3.39 27.60 30.72
N ARG A 94 3.57 26.34 30.26
CA ARG A 94 3.10 25.79 28.95
C ARG A 94 2.79 24.27 28.93
N PHE A 95 2.55 23.62 30.07
CA PHE A 95 2.40 22.15 30.15
C PHE A 95 1.08 21.55 29.59
N PRO A 96 -0.11 22.16 29.78
CA PRO A 96 -1.37 21.53 29.39
C PRO A 96 -1.54 21.34 27.87
N THR A 97 -1.13 22.32 27.06
CA THR A 97 -1.25 22.27 25.59
C THR A 97 -0.34 21.21 24.95
N LEU A 98 0.81 20.91 25.57
CA LEU A 98 1.74 19.89 25.08
C LEU A 98 1.19 18.47 25.31
N THR A 99 0.51 18.27 26.44
CA THR A 99 -0.10 16.99 26.82
C THR A 99 -1.22 16.61 25.86
N THR A 100 -2.14 17.53 25.56
CA THR A 100 -3.23 17.29 24.61
C THR A 100 -2.74 16.94 23.20
N LYS A 101 -1.69 17.62 22.70
CA LYS A 101 -1.11 17.29 21.39
C LYS A 101 -0.48 15.90 21.35
N TYR A 102 0.17 15.48 22.43
CA TYR A 102 0.76 14.15 22.53
C TYR A 102 -0.32 13.06 22.53
N GLU A 103 -1.43 13.27 23.23
CA GLU A 103 -2.59 12.36 23.23
C GLU A 103 -3.23 12.25 21.83
N GLU A 104 -3.44 13.38 21.15
CA GLU A 104 -3.97 13.42 19.78
C GLU A 104 -3.06 12.65 18.81
N LEU A 105 -1.75 12.85 18.91
CA LEU A 105 -0.77 12.17 18.07
C LEU A 105 -0.71 10.66 18.36
N GLN A 106 -0.78 10.27 19.63
CA GLN A 106 -0.83 8.86 20.02
C GLN A 106 -2.08 8.16 19.46
N GLU A 107 -3.23 8.84 19.49
CA GLU A 107 -4.47 8.32 18.93
C GLU A 107 -4.41 8.24 17.39
N ALA A 108 -3.82 9.23 16.73
CA ALA A 108 -3.57 9.20 15.30
C ALA A 108 -2.66 8.03 14.88
N ILE A 109 -1.59 7.77 15.66
CA ILE A 109 -0.69 6.62 15.44
C ILE A 109 -1.44 5.30 15.57
N LYS A 110 -2.27 5.13 16.62
CA LYS A 110 -3.08 3.91 16.80
C LYS A 110 -4.04 3.71 15.63
N GLY A 111 -4.79 4.74 15.24
CA GLY A 111 -5.73 4.67 14.13
C GLY A 111 -5.06 4.31 12.79
N CYS A 112 -3.90 4.92 12.51
CA CYS A 112 -3.12 4.60 11.32
C CYS A 112 -2.53 3.18 11.37
N THR A 113 -2.13 2.71 12.55
CA THR A 113 -1.64 1.35 12.77
C THR A 113 -2.72 0.33 12.47
N VAL A 114 -3.93 0.49 13.02
CA VAL A 114 -5.06 -0.40 12.75
C VAL A 114 -5.34 -0.49 11.25
N THR A 115 -5.39 0.65 10.58
CA THR A 115 -5.61 0.73 9.12
C THR A 115 -4.51 0.01 8.35
N THR A 116 -3.25 0.22 8.73
CA THR A 116 -2.07 -0.40 8.10
C THR A 116 -2.09 -1.92 8.27
N MET A 117 -2.40 -2.41 9.47
CA MET A 117 -2.48 -3.84 9.77
C MET A 117 -3.62 -4.51 9.02
N GLN A 118 -4.79 -3.87 8.93
CA GLN A 118 -5.92 -4.38 8.16
C GLN A 118 -5.60 -4.49 6.66
N LYS A 119 -4.98 -3.47 6.08
CA LYS A 119 -4.52 -3.48 4.68
C LYS A 119 -3.47 -4.57 4.43
N GLY A 120 -2.48 -4.69 5.31
CA GLY A 120 -1.45 -5.72 5.22
C GLY A 120 -2.04 -7.13 5.31
N GLN A 121 -2.96 -7.37 6.24
CA GLN A 121 -3.62 -8.66 6.37
C GLN A 121 -4.47 -9.00 5.14
N THR A 122 -5.14 -8.00 4.54
CA THR A 122 -5.94 -8.19 3.32
C THR A 122 -5.06 -8.66 2.16
N LEU A 123 -3.89 -8.06 2.01
CA LEU A 123 -2.90 -8.45 1.01
C LEU A 123 -2.36 -9.87 1.25
N VAL A 124 -2.03 -10.21 2.49
CA VAL A 124 -1.57 -11.57 2.86
C VAL A 124 -2.64 -12.62 2.53
N ASN A 125 -3.92 -12.32 2.78
CA ASN A 125 -5.01 -13.25 2.51
C ASN A 125 -5.27 -13.48 1.01
N LYS A 126 -4.92 -12.50 0.16
CA LYS A 126 -5.04 -12.60 -1.30
C LYS A 126 -3.87 -13.31 -1.96
N ALA A 127 -2.80 -13.56 -1.22
CA ALA A 127 -1.60 -14.12 -1.79
C ALA A 127 -1.66 -15.63 -1.89
N ASP A 128 -1.23 -16.16 -3.03
CA ASP A 128 -1.01 -17.59 -3.17
C ASP A 128 0.10 -18.06 -2.22
N SER A 129 0.03 -19.32 -1.79
CA SER A 129 0.96 -19.95 -0.84
C SER A 129 2.45 -19.89 -1.22
N HIS A 130 2.80 -19.46 -2.44
CA HIS A 130 4.17 -19.36 -2.96
C HIS A 130 4.57 -17.92 -3.32
N SER A 131 3.77 -16.92 -2.97
CA SER A 131 4.02 -15.53 -3.28
C SER A 131 5.20 -14.96 -2.49
N SER A 132 6.32 -14.69 -3.17
CA SER A 132 7.54 -14.15 -2.56
C SER A 132 7.35 -12.76 -1.93
N TRP A 133 6.38 -11.98 -2.39
CA TRP A 133 6.09 -10.63 -1.91
C TRP A 133 5.39 -10.60 -0.54
N VAL A 134 4.74 -11.69 -0.12
CA VAL A 134 4.07 -11.81 1.20
C VAL A 134 5.04 -11.58 2.34
N THR A 135 6.26 -12.10 2.21
CA THR A 135 7.32 -11.92 3.21
C THR A 135 7.64 -10.44 3.42
N GLY A 136 7.60 -9.62 2.36
CA GLY A 136 7.82 -8.18 2.45
C GLY A 136 6.72 -7.47 3.23
N ILE A 137 5.46 -7.82 2.97
CA ILE A 137 4.29 -7.28 3.69
C ILE A 137 4.37 -7.63 5.18
N GLN A 138 4.62 -8.89 5.51
CA GLN A 138 4.72 -9.36 6.89
C GLN A 138 5.85 -8.66 7.65
N LYS A 139 7.03 -8.50 7.03
CA LYS A 139 8.15 -7.75 7.63
C LYS A 139 7.79 -6.29 7.92
N MET A 140 7.06 -5.64 7.02
CA MET A 140 6.62 -4.26 7.24
C MET A 140 5.57 -4.18 8.37
N MET A 141 4.62 -5.12 8.42
CA MET A 141 3.67 -5.20 9.53
C MET A 141 4.38 -5.41 10.88
N GLU A 142 5.36 -6.30 10.94
CA GLU A 142 6.19 -6.49 12.14
C GLU A 142 6.97 -5.22 12.52
N TYR A 143 7.51 -4.50 11.54
CA TYR A 143 8.19 -3.22 11.78
C TYR A 143 7.26 -2.19 12.41
N VAL A 144 6.08 -1.99 11.81
CA VAL A 144 5.05 -1.06 12.32
C VAL A 144 4.63 -1.46 13.73
N GLN A 145 4.37 -2.75 13.98
CA GLN A 145 4.01 -3.23 15.31
C GLN A 145 5.11 -2.95 16.33
N LYS A 146 6.38 -3.22 16.00
CA LYS A 146 7.51 -2.93 16.91
C LYS A 146 7.61 -1.45 17.28
N LYS A 147 7.35 -0.55 16.33
CA LYS A 147 7.33 0.90 16.60
C LYS A 147 6.21 1.28 17.57
N VAL A 148 5.02 0.72 17.37
CA VAL A 148 3.86 0.95 18.25
C VAL A 148 4.07 0.38 19.63
N ASP A 149 4.66 -0.81 19.74
CA ASP A 149 4.99 -1.39 21.04
C ASP A 149 6.03 -0.53 21.80
N GLN A 150 7.00 0.04 21.08
CA GLN A 150 7.95 1.01 21.65
C GLN A 150 7.23 2.26 22.15
N LEU A 151 6.26 2.79 21.40
CA LEU A 151 5.47 3.93 21.84
C LEU A 151 4.70 3.65 23.13
N ILE A 152 4.00 2.53 23.19
CA ILE A 152 3.22 2.15 24.37
C ILE A 152 4.12 2.05 25.60
N ARG A 153 5.34 1.53 25.45
CA ARG A 153 6.32 1.43 26.54
C ARG A 153 6.93 2.76 26.94
N GLN A 154 7.03 3.73 26.02
CA GLN A 154 7.60 5.04 26.29
C GLN A 154 6.57 6.04 26.85
N CYS A 155 5.28 5.71 26.83
CA CYS A 155 4.25 6.55 27.43
C CYS A 155 4.47 6.59 28.96
N PRO A 156 4.86 7.74 29.54
CA PRO A 156 4.90 7.88 30.98
C PRO A 156 3.48 7.69 31.50
N ASP A 157 3.30 6.92 32.57
CA ASP A 157 2.06 6.97 33.35
C ASP A 157 2.02 8.38 33.96
N TYR A 158 1.39 9.34 33.27
CA TYR A 158 1.23 10.74 33.72
C TYR A 158 0.39 10.87 35.01
N LYS A 159 0.12 9.75 35.70
CA LYS A 159 -0.70 9.69 36.91
C LYS A 159 0.04 10.02 38.20
N GLU A 160 1.38 10.20 38.19
CA GLU A 160 2.16 10.47 39.41
C GLU A 160 3.18 11.62 39.28
N LEU A 161 2.83 12.74 38.65
CA LEU A 161 3.58 14.00 38.76
C LEU A 161 2.71 15.14 39.29
#